data_AF-A0A819E5I9-F1
#
_entry.id   AF-A0A819E5I9-F1
#
_cell.length_a   1.000
_cell.length_b   1.000
_cell.length_c   1.000
_cell.angle_alpha   90.00
_cell.angle_beta   90.00
_cell.angle_gamma   90.00
#
_symmetry.space_group_name_H-M   'P 1'
#
loop_
_entity.id
_entity.type
_entity.pdbx_description
1 polymer ?
#
loop_
_entity_poly.entity_id
_entity_poly.type
_entity_poly.pdbx_seq_one_letter_code
_entity_poly.pdbx_strand_id
1 'polypeptide(L)'
;MLISSLEGVDKIVKRLNTSEKINYIRQYAYLIHRLFYVQLQESQWKYYYDIGMQENIWFGLVSKKWAAMNSMHHTYGRSKTLIVQRLTTLQRQLQEDHKHYKNFTTMSAMVTAVVEKGQHKLKQQFEYNKKILKLDSTDHRLVQYVYDLKPNKQQI
;
A
#
# COMPACT_ATOMS: atom_id res chain seq x y z
N MET A 1 14.24 28.40 16.78
CA MET A 1 13.24 28.47 15.68
C MET A 1 11.92 27.82 16.10
N LEU A 2 11.23 28.35 17.13
CA LEU A 2 9.94 27.81 17.62
C LEU A 2 8.78 28.81 17.50
N ILE A 3 9.05 30.05 17.06
CA ILE A 3 8.07 31.14 17.06
C ILE A 3 7.28 31.18 15.73
N SER A 4 7.88 30.76 14.62
CA SER A 4 7.20 30.69 13.31
C SER A 4 6.15 29.58 13.19
N SER A 5 6.08 28.63 14.13
CA SER A 5 5.03 27.60 14.14
C SER A 5 3.72 28.05 14.79
N LEU A 6 3.72 29.10 15.61
CA LEU A 6 2.54 29.52 16.37
C LEU A 6 1.53 30.30 15.52
N GLU A 7 1.98 31.15 14.59
CA GLU A 7 1.09 31.90 13.68
C GLU A 7 0.25 30.99 12.76
N GLY A 8 0.79 29.81 12.42
CA GLY A 8 0.08 28.80 11.65
C GLY A 8 -0.98 28.07 12.48
N VAL A 9 -0.68 27.79 13.75
CA VAL A 9 -1.58 27.07 14.67
C VAL A 9 -2.82 27.91 14.99
N ASP A 10 -2.68 29.20 15.27
CA ASP A 10 -3.82 30.09 15.54
C ASP A 10 -4.76 30.22 14.32
N LYS A 11 -4.22 30.24 13.11
CA LYS A 11 -5.01 30.20 11.87
C LYS A 11 -5.74 28.87 11.69
N ILE A 12 -5.13 27.75 12.07
CA ILE A 12 -5.74 26.42 12.01
C ILE A 12 -6.87 26.31 13.04
N VAL A 13 -6.64 26.71 14.29
CA VAL A 13 -7.64 26.67 15.37
C VAL A 13 -8.85 27.54 15.01
N LYS A 14 -8.64 28.74 14.44
CA LYS A 14 -9.73 29.59 13.94
C LYS A 14 -10.51 28.96 12.77
N ARG A 15 -9.85 28.15 11.93
CA ARG A 15 -10.52 27.43 10.82
C ARG A 15 -11.29 26.21 11.30
N LEU A 16 -10.93 25.63 12.45
CA LEU A 16 -11.55 24.46 13.09
C LEU A 16 -12.57 24.85 14.17
N ASN A 17 -13.29 25.94 13.95
CA ASN A 17 -14.17 26.55 14.93
C ASN A 17 -15.53 25.85 15.11
N THR A 18 -15.83 24.79 14.35
CA THR A 18 -17.08 24.04 14.47
C THR A 18 -16.83 22.54 14.57
N SER A 19 -17.69 21.85 15.32
CA SER A 19 -17.68 20.39 15.47
C SER A 19 -17.83 19.69 14.12
N GLU A 20 -18.63 20.26 13.21
CA GLU A 20 -18.84 19.77 11.85
C GLU A 20 -17.53 19.73 11.04
N LYS A 21 -16.74 20.80 11.07
CA LYS A 21 -15.45 20.86 10.36
C LYS A 21 -14.42 19.88 10.93
N ILE A 22 -14.41 19.70 12.26
CA ILE A 22 -13.55 18.72 12.92
C ILE A 22 -13.94 17.30 12.52
N ASN A 23 -15.25 16.99 12.51
CA ASN A 23 -15.75 15.69 12.08
C ASN A 23 -15.45 15.42 10.61
N TYR A 24 -15.60 16.43 9.74
CA TYR A 24 -15.21 16.33 8.35
C TYR A 24 -13.72 15.99 8.18
N ILE A 25 -12.81 16.66 8.90
CA ILE A 25 -11.39 16.31 8.85
C ILE A 25 -11.12 14.88 9.29
N ARG A 26 -11.78 14.43 10.35
CA ARG A 26 -11.61 13.05 10.83
C ARG A 26 -12.03 12.04 9.76
N GLN A 27 -13.19 12.28 9.14
CA GLN A 27 -13.69 11.44 8.04
C GLN A 27 -12.74 11.49 6.84
N TYR A 28 -12.32 12.67 6.42
CA TYR A 28 -11.38 12.86 5.32
C TYR A 28 -10.03 12.18 5.59
N ALA A 29 -9.45 12.38 6.77
CA ALA A 29 -8.20 11.74 7.19
C ALA A 29 -8.33 10.20 7.18
N TYR A 30 -9.45 9.68 7.67
CA TYR A 30 -9.74 8.25 7.65
C TYR A 30 -9.84 7.70 6.22
N LEU A 31 -10.54 8.39 5.32
CA LEU A 31 -10.68 7.99 3.92
C LEU A 31 -9.35 8.04 3.18
N ILE A 32 -8.55 9.09 3.35
CA ILE A 32 -7.21 9.20 2.77
C ILE A 32 -6.28 8.11 3.32
N HIS A 33 -6.33 7.86 4.63
CA HIS A 33 -5.55 6.79 5.24
C HIS A 33 -5.88 5.44 4.61
N ARG A 34 -7.18 5.12 4.47
CA ARG A 34 -7.62 3.89 3.83
C ARG A 34 -7.24 3.84 2.36
N LEU A 35 -7.36 4.95 1.63
CA LEU A 35 -6.96 5.03 0.23
C LEU A 35 -5.48 4.69 0.07
N PHE A 36 -4.61 5.36 0.80
CA PHE A 36 -3.16 5.13 0.73
C PHE A 36 -2.78 3.71 1.12
N TYR A 37 -3.44 3.15 2.14
CA TYR A 37 -3.23 1.77 2.53
C TYR A 37 -3.62 0.80 1.42
N VAL A 38 -4.78 0.97 0.79
CA VAL A 38 -5.23 0.08 -0.29
C VAL A 38 -4.38 0.25 -1.56
N GLN A 39 -3.92 1.46 -1.87
CA GLN A 39 -2.96 1.71 -2.97
C GLN A 39 -1.63 0.99 -2.73
N LEU A 40 -1.16 0.96 -1.48
CA LEU A 40 0.03 0.19 -1.11
C LEU A 40 -0.22 -1.32 -1.30
N GLN A 41 -1.39 -1.82 -0.93
CA GLN A 41 -1.78 -3.22 -1.17
C GLN A 41 -1.83 -3.57 -2.66
N GLU A 42 -2.36 -2.68 -3.50
CA GLU A 42 -2.37 -2.86 -4.95
C GLU A 42 -0.94 -2.93 -5.50
N SER A 43 -0.08 -2.00 -5.08
CA SER A 43 1.32 -1.96 -5.49
C SER A 43 2.07 -3.23 -5.08
N GLN A 44 1.82 -3.71 -3.86
CA GLN A 44 2.34 -4.99 -3.37
C GLN A 44 1.88 -6.16 -4.22
N TRP A 45 0.56 -6.28 -4.40
CA TRP A 45 -0.02 -7.35 -5.19
C TRP A 45 0.59 -7.41 -6.59
N LYS A 46 0.67 -6.25 -7.26
CA LYS A 46 1.20 -6.15 -8.62
C LYS A 46 2.67 -6.57 -8.68
N TYR A 47 3.52 -6.03 -7.80
CA TYR A 47 4.95 -6.37 -7.78
C TYR A 47 5.18 -7.86 -7.57
N TYR A 48 4.42 -8.46 -6.66
CA TYR A 48 4.59 -9.86 -6.30
C TYR A 48 4.13 -10.76 -7.44
N TYR A 49 2.97 -10.45 -8.02
CA TYR A 49 2.44 -11.14 -9.19
C TYR A 49 3.44 -11.09 -10.36
N ASP A 50 3.99 -9.92 -10.68
CA ASP A 50 4.94 -9.72 -11.76
C ASP A 50 6.22 -10.54 -11.55
N ILE A 51 6.78 -10.57 -10.33
CA ILE A 51 7.95 -11.42 -10.01
C ILE A 51 7.65 -12.89 -10.24
N GLY A 52 6.54 -13.41 -9.70
CA GLY A 52 6.28 -14.83 -9.83
C GLY A 52 5.91 -15.26 -11.26
N MET A 53 5.43 -14.34 -12.10
CA MET A 53 5.26 -14.56 -13.54
C MET A 53 6.60 -14.58 -14.27
N GLN A 54 7.49 -13.62 -13.99
CA GLN A 54 8.81 -13.50 -14.63
C GLN A 54 9.74 -14.66 -14.28
N GLU A 55 9.78 -15.03 -13.00
CA GLU A 55 10.73 -16.01 -12.47
C GLU A 55 10.10 -17.42 -12.41
N ASN A 56 8.94 -17.60 -13.06
CA ASN A 56 8.19 -18.85 -13.15
C ASN A 56 7.83 -19.49 -11.79
N ILE A 57 7.87 -18.72 -10.70
CA ILE A 57 7.64 -19.20 -9.33
C ILE A 57 6.19 -19.68 -9.16
N TRP A 58 5.24 -19.08 -9.89
CA TRP A 58 3.84 -19.51 -9.85
C TRP A 58 3.60 -20.89 -10.47
N PHE A 59 4.55 -21.42 -11.24
CA PHE A 59 4.48 -22.79 -11.75
C PHE A 59 4.94 -23.81 -10.69
N GLY A 60 5.54 -23.35 -9.59
CA GLY A 60 5.81 -24.15 -8.40
C GLY A 60 4.64 -24.13 -7.42
N LEU A 61 4.42 -25.25 -6.73
CA LEU A 61 3.46 -25.44 -5.63
C LEU A 61 3.80 -24.54 -4.43
N VAL A 62 3.67 -23.22 -4.54
CA VAL A 62 3.81 -22.32 -3.38
C VAL A 62 2.71 -22.69 -2.38
N SER A 63 3.11 -22.96 -1.13
CA SER A 63 2.14 -23.34 -0.11
C SER A 63 1.06 -22.26 0.03
N LYS A 64 -0.20 -22.67 0.25
CA LYS A 64 -1.34 -21.74 0.42
C LYS A 64 -1.04 -20.68 1.48
N LYS A 65 -0.32 -21.03 2.55
CA LYS A 65 0.10 -20.12 3.62
C LYS A 65 1.02 -19.03 3.09
N TRP A 66 2.03 -19.38 2.30
CA TRP A 66 2.95 -18.40 1.72
C TRP A 66 2.25 -17.48 0.73
N ALA A 67 1.39 -18.05 -0.11
CA ALA A 67 0.58 -17.28 -1.05
C ALA A 67 -0.39 -16.32 -0.34
N ALA A 68 -0.98 -16.72 0.78
CA ALA A 68 -1.87 -15.90 1.59
C ALA A 68 -1.12 -14.78 2.35
N MET A 69 0.04 -15.11 2.97
CA MET A 69 0.88 -14.14 3.67
C MET A 69 1.36 -13.01 2.77
N ASN A 70 1.50 -13.29 1.48
CA ASN A 70 2.07 -12.39 0.51
C ASN A 70 1.06 -11.90 -0.56
N SER A 71 -0.23 -12.24 -0.42
CA SER A 71 -1.31 -11.83 -1.34
C SER A 71 -1.09 -12.21 -2.81
N MET A 72 -0.53 -13.38 -3.07
CA MET A 72 0.10 -13.74 -4.34
C MET A 72 -0.75 -14.51 -5.37
N HIS A 73 -1.96 -14.98 -5.02
CA HIS A 73 -2.72 -15.89 -5.89
C HIS A 73 -4.12 -15.35 -6.24
N HIS A 74 -4.61 -15.62 -7.45
CA HIS A 74 -5.97 -15.27 -7.87
C HIS A 74 -7.05 -16.06 -7.10
N THR A 75 -6.73 -17.29 -6.65
CA THR A 75 -7.59 -18.17 -5.83
C THR A 75 -7.38 -18.04 -4.30
N TYR A 76 -6.27 -17.46 -3.82
CA TYR A 76 -5.91 -17.46 -2.38
C TYR A 76 -5.36 -16.14 -1.80
N GLY A 77 -5.16 -15.11 -2.63
CA GLY A 77 -4.98 -13.72 -2.16
C GLY A 77 -6.33 -13.01 -2.08
N ARG A 78 -6.39 -11.86 -1.38
CA ARG A 78 -7.50 -10.92 -1.60
C ARG A 78 -7.53 -10.61 -3.09
N SER A 79 -8.58 -11.04 -3.80
CA SER A 79 -8.55 -10.99 -5.27
C SER A 79 -8.26 -9.55 -5.72
N LYS A 80 -7.44 -9.37 -6.76
CA LYS A 80 -7.19 -8.08 -7.40
C LYS A 80 -8.49 -7.28 -7.57
N THR A 81 -9.57 -7.98 -7.92
CA THR A 81 -10.93 -7.44 -8.03
C THR A 81 -11.41 -6.78 -6.74
N LEU A 82 -11.21 -7.37 -5.56
CA LEU A 82 -11.57 -6.75 -4.27
C LEU A 82 -10.72 -5.51 -3.96
N ILE A 83 -9.43 -5.52 -4.30
CA ILE A 83 -8.55 -4.35 -4.11
C ILE A 83 -9.03 -3.20 -5.00
N VAL A 84 -9.27 -3.49 -6.28
CA VAL A 84 -9.78 -2.52 -7.26
C VAL A 84 -11.15 -2.00 -6.85
N GLN A 85 -12.09 -2.86 -6.47
CA GLN A 85 -13.42 -2.46 -5.98
C GLN A 85 -13.32 -1.52 -4.77
N ARG A 86 -12.41 -1.79 -3.83
CA ARG A 86 -12.18 -0.93 -2.67
C ARG A 86 -11.59 0.42 -3.06
N LEU A 87 -10.63 0.43 -4.00
CA LEU A 87 -10.05 1.68 -4.52
C LEU A 87 -11.14 2.54 -5.17
N THR A 88 -11.91 1.97 -6.10
CA THR A 88 -12.99 2.68 -6.77
C THR A 88 -14.01 3.24 -5.77
N THR A 89 -14.37 2.44 -4.76
CA THR A 89 -15.32 2.87 -3.72
C THR A 89 -14.78 4.05 -2.91
N LEU A 90 -13.52 3.99 -2.47
CA LEU A 90 -12.88 5.04 -1.68
C LEU A 90 -12.66 6.32 -2.49
N GLN A 91 -12.27 6.19 -3.77
CA GLN A 91 -12.11 7.32 -4.68
C GLN A 91 -13.46 8.03 -4.91
N ARG A 92 -14.53 7.27 -5.10
CA ARG A 92 -15.88 7.84 -5.23
C ARG A 92 -16.30 8.60 -3.98
N GLN A 93 -16.12 8.00 -2.80
CA GLN A 93 -16.43 8.66 -1.51
C GLN A 93 -15.64 9.96 -1.34
N LEU A 94 -14.35 9.96 -1.68
CA LEU A 94 -13.52 11.17 -1.63
C LEU A 94 -13.96 12.27 -2.60
N GLN A 95 -14.44 11.90 -3.78
CA GLN A 95 -14.99 12.84 -4.76
C GLN A 95 -16.31 13.45 -4.28
N GLU A 96 -17.19 12.65 -3.67
CA GLU A 96 -18.44 13.10 -3.07
C GLU A 96 -18.16 14.08 -1.90
N ASP A 97 -17.23 13.74 -1.01
CA ASP A 97 -16.81 14.60 0.10
C ASP A 97 -16.15 15.91 -0.36
N HIS A 98 -15.39 15.89 -1.45
CA HIS A 98 -14.80 17.10 -2.05
C HIS A 98 -15.85 18.03 -2.66
N LYS A 99 -16.95 17.48 -3.22
CA LYS A 99 -18.05 18.29 -3.75
C LYS A 99 -18.79 19.04 -2.66
N HIS A 100 -18.99 18.39 -1.50
CA HIS A 100 -19.65 19.02 -0.35
C HIS A 100 -18.81 20.12 0.31
N TYR A 101 -17.48 20.06 0.24
CA TYR A 101 -16.59 20.99 0.96
C TYR A 101 -15.48 21.59 0.07
N LYS A 102 -15.89 22.25 -1.03
CA LYS A 102 -14.98 22.90 -2.01
C LYS A 102 -13.93 23.86 -1.41
N ASN A 103 -14.22 24.48 -0.25
CA ASN A 103 -13.34 25.48 0.37
C ASN A 103 -12.23 24.88 1.26
N PHE A 104 -12.02 23.56 1.23
CA PHE A 104 -11.13 22.86 2.17
C PHE A 104 -9.75 22.47 1.61
N THR A 105 -9.40 22.93 0.41
CA THR A 105 -8.21 22.50 -0.36
C THR A 105 -6.86 22.65 0.36
N THR A 106 -6.63 23.73 1.11
CA THR A 106 -5.36 23.88 1.86
C THR A 106 -5.24 22.87 3.00
N MET A 107 -6.35 22.55 3.64
CA MET A 107 -6.38 21.70 4.83
C MET A 107 -6.45 20.23 4.44
N SER A 108 -7.05 19.89 3.31
CA SER A 108 -6.97 18.55 2.73
C SER A 108 -5.52 18.18 2.39
N ALA A 109 -4.73 19.10 1.80
CA ALA A 109 -3.32 18.87 1.54
C ALA A 109 -2.50 18.60 2.82
N MET A 110 -2.74 19.38 3.89
CA MET A 110 -2.08 19.18 5.18
C MET A 110 -2.45 17.84 5.82
N VAL A 111 -3.75 17.48 5.84
CA VAL A 111 -4.22 16.19 6.35
C VAL A 111 -3.59 15.05 5.58
N THR A 112 -3.55 15.14 4.24
CA THR A 112 -2.92 14.16 3.38
C THR A 112 -1.43 13.98 3.72
N ALA A 113 -0.68 15.06 3.90
CA ALA A 113 0.74 14.99 4.27
C ALA A 113 0.96 14.33 5.65
N VAL A 114 0.10 14.63 6.63
CA VAL A 114 0.16 14.00 7.96
C VAL A 114 -0.13 12.51 7.87
N VAL A 115 -1.18 12.13 7.14
CA VAL A 115 -1.56 10.72 6.95
C VAL A 115 -0.46 9.97 6.21
N GLU A 116 0.12 10.56 5.16
CA GLU A 116 1.23 9.97 4.41
C GLU A 116 2.45 9.74 5.29
N LYS A 117 2.82 10.73 6.12
CA LYS A 117 3.91 10.61 7.10
C LYS A 117 3.61 9.50 8.11
N GLY A 118 2.37 9.37 8.56
CA GLY A 118 1.93 8.30 9.46
C GLY A 118 2.09 6.90 8.88
N GLN A 119 2.01 6.75 7.55
CA GLN A 119 2.21 5.48 6.85
C GLN A 119 3.65 5.22 6.43
N HIS A 120 4.60 6.09 6.77
CA HIS A 120 5.99 5.98 6.33
C HIS A 120 6.63 4.63 6.72
N LYS A 121 6.44 4.19 7.97
CA LYS A 121 6.95 2.89 8.44
C LYS A 121 6.39 1.71 7.63
N LEU A 122 5.11 1.77 7.28
CA LEU A 122 4.47 0.73 6.48
C LEU A 122 5.04 0.70 5.04
N LYS A 123 5.25 1.87 4.44
CA LYS A 123 5.92 1.98 3.13
C LYS A 123 7.36 1.43 3.18
N GLN A 124 8.12 1.78 4.22
CA GLN A 124 9.49 1.24 4.41
C GLN A 124 9.50 -0.27 4.57
N GLN A 125 8.59 -0.84 5.38
CA GLN A 125 8.47 -2.29 5.54
C GLN A 125 8.12 -2.95 4.20
N PHE A 126 7.25 -2.34 3.41
CA PHE A 126 6.90 -2.85 2.09
C PHE A 126 8.10 -2.84 1.14
N GLU A 127 8.87 -1.75 1.09
CA GLU A 127 10.10 -1.68 0.27
C GLU A 127 11.16 -2.68 0.73
N TYR A 128 11.29 -2.92 2.03
CA TYR A 128 12.14 -3.99 2.55
C TYR A 128 11.68 -5.37 2.06
N ASN A 129 10.39 -5.68 2.20
CA ASN A 129 9.84 -6.97 1.77
C ASN A 129 10.01 -7.22 0.27
N LYS A 130 9.91 -6.16 -0.56
CA LYS A 130 10.19 -6.26 -2.01
C LYS A 130 11.61 -6.74 -2.28
N LYS A 131 12.60 -6.20 -1.56
CA LYS A 131 14.01 -6.59 -1.70
C LYS A 131 14.22 -8.04 -1.32
N ILE A 132 13.64 -8.47 -0.18
CA ILE A 132 13.71 -9.87 0.25
C ILE A 132 13.10 -10.79 -0.80
N LEU A 133 11.90 -10.48 -1.29
CA LEU A 133 11.25 -11.30 -2.31
C LEU A 133 12.08 -11.40 -3.60
N LYS A 134 12.78 -10.32 -3.99
CA LYS A 134 13.64 -10.36 -5.18
C LYS A 134 14.86 -11.26 -4.96
N LEU A 135 15.44 -11.26 -3.76
CA LEU A 135 16.51 -12.21 -3.40
C LEU A 135 15.98 -13.64 -3.45
N ASP A 136 14.87 -13.93 -2.77
CA ASP A 136 14.24 -15.25 -2.77
C ASP A 136 13.93 -15.75 -4.19
N SER A 137 13.44 -14.86 -5.07
CA SER A 137 13.18 -15.19 -6.47
C SER A 137 14.44 -15.51 -7.28
N THR A 138 15.54 -14.83 -6.96
CA THR A 138 16.83 -15.05 -7.62
C THR A 138 17.41 -16.38 -7.19
N ASP A 139 17.36 -16.68 -5.90
CA ASP A 139 17.79 -17.95 -5.33
C ASP A 139 16.98 -19.10 -5.92
N HIS A 140 15.66 -18.95 -5.99
CA HIS A 140 14.78 -19.93 -6.64
C HIS A 140 15.22 -20.20 -8.09
N ARG A 141 15.45 -19.15 -8.89
CA ARG A 141 15.90 -19.30 -10.27
C ARG A 141 17.25 -20.02 -10.37
N LEU A 142 18.21 -19.69 -9.51
CA LEU A 142 19.53 -20.34 -9.49
C LEU A 142 19.42 -21.82 -9.15
N VAL A 143 18.62 -22.16 -8.14
CA VAL A 143 18.33 -23.54 -7.76
C VAL A 143 17.66 -24.29 -8.90
N GLN A 144 16.64 -23.70 -9.53
CA GLN A 144 15.95 -24.29 -10.68
C GLN A 144 16.92 -24.53 -11.84
N TYR A 145 17.79 -23.56 -12.14
CA TYR A 145 18.83 -23.69 -13.16
C TYR A 145 19.75 -24.88 -12.89
N VAL A 146 20.20 -25.06 -11.64
CA VAL A 146 21.01 -26.23 -11.26
C VAL A 146 20.23 -27.52 -11.48
N TYR A 147 18.97 -27.61 -11.05
CA TYR A 147 18.15 -28.80 -11.27
C TYR A 147 17.87 -29.10 -12.74
N ASP A 148 17.69 -28.08 -13.57
CA ASP A 148 17.44 -28.21 -15.01
C ASP A 148 18.66 -28.82 -15.74
N LEU A 149 19.87 -28.68 -15.19
CA LEU A 149 21.08 -29.34 -15.66
C LEU A 149 21.15 -30.84 -15.30
N LYS A 150 20.17 -31.37 -14.56
CA LYS A 150 20.06 -32.77 -14.11
C LYS A 150 21.33 -33.29 -13.41
N PRO A 151 21.81 -32.62 -12.35
CA PRO A 151 23.00 -33.04 -11.62
C PRO A 151 22.78 -34.41 -10.98
N ASN A 152 23.85 -35.21 -10.91
CA ASN A 152 23.82 -36.48 -10.20
C ASN A 152 23.99 -36.25 -8.68
N LYS A 153 23.80 -37.31 -7.88
CA LYS A 153 23.89 -37.23 -6.40
C LYS A 153 25.25 -36.79 -5.84
N GLN A 154 26.31 -36.77 -6.65
CA GLN A 154 27.64 -36.32 -6.24
C GLN A 154 27.86 -34.83 -6.57
N GLN A 155 26.96 -34.23 -7.36
CA GLN A 155 27.01 -32.84 -7.83
C GLN A 155 26.00 -31.91 -7.13
N ILE A 156 25.12 -32.47 -6.29
CA ILE A 156 24.15 -31.78 -5.43
C ILE A 156 24.71 -31.77 -4.01
#